data_AF-R7SPE1-F1
#
_entry.id   AF-R7SPE1-F1
#
_cell.length_a   1.000
_cell.length_b   1.000
_cell.length_c   1.000
_cell.angle_alpha   90.00
_cell.angle_beta   90.00
_cell.angle_gamma   90.00
#
_symmetry.space_group_name_H-M   'P 1'
#
loop_
_entity.id
_entity.type
_entity.pdbx_description
1 polymer ?
#
loop_
_entity_poly.entity_id
_entity_poly.type
_entity_poly.pdbx_seq_one_letter_code
_entity_poly.pdbx_strand_id
1 'polypeptide(L)'
;MPSAVPRGQPQTYPNRRVYPNLEEHLSIKTSCFAHYHDVHHDDLPAKLKECSEYLAKWPADKVLNMWRAGEPEAVLETAVRYMSGCTTFKVNPEGALFMLDAFYDPEYNKRDYVGDVASQSAMARAHSCAAHAHYQKFKASDEERISYTADERHYRRRQTLEVGYGQPAHTSLGFALHHASESARLGHVSAIVLRVGFTAREIGESLGVDLTEMTKRAKKHRPLWRAVEDRLDELHAEARQALQSAERDPSEYICSAEGCSTWSASRASLRLCSGKCPQDLKPRYCSKQCQVKVRPHLVVSVAL
;
A
#
# COMPACT_ATOMS: atom_id res chain seq x y z
N MET A 1 20.49 -23.33 26.18
CA MET A 1 19.13 -23.79 25.81
C MET A 1 18.18 -22.60 25.93
N PRO A 2 17.63 -22.07 24.83
CA PRO A 2 16.75 -20.91 24.92
C PRO A 2 15.36 -21.34 25.42
N SER A 3 14.93 -20.68 26.48
CA SER A 3 13.64 -20.86 27.14
C SER A 3 12.51 -20.47 26.20
N ALA A 4 11.56 -21.39 25.98
CA ALA A 4 10.39 -21.17 25.13
C ALA A 4 9.45 -20.16 25.80
N VAL A 5 9.19 -19.05 25.11
CA VAL A 5 8.15 -18.08 25.49
C VAL A 5 6.78 -18.75 25.32
N PRO A 6 5.92 -18.77 26.35
CA PRO A 6 4.60 -19.38 26.24
C PRO A 6 3.73 -18.58 25.27
N ARG A 7 3.15 -19.27 24.28
CA ARG A 7 2.14 -18.71 23.38
C ARG A 7 0.94 -18.26 24.22
N GLY A 8 0.62 -16.98 24.16
CA GLY A 8 -0.53 -16.40 24.83
C GLY A 8 -1.81 -17.14 24.47
N GLN A 9 -2.60 -17.49 25.48
CA GLN A 9 -3.94 -18.05 25.30
C GLN A 9 -4.83 -17.01 24.58
N PRO A 10 -5.74 -17.46 23.70
CA PRO A 10 -6.67 -16.56 23.02
C PRO A 10 -7.59 -15.88 24.04
N GLN A 11 -7.57 -14.55 24.07
CA GLN A 11 -8.55 -13.74 24.80
C GLN A 11 -9.93 -13.98 24.19
N THR A 12 -10.85 -14.55 24.96
CA THR A 12 -12.24 -14.79 24.57
C THR A 12 -13.04 -13.50 24.71
N TYR A 13 -13.27 -12.79 23.61
CA TYR A 13 -14.31 -11.77 23.53
C TYR A 13 -15.67 -12.47 23.38
N PRO A 14 -16.60 -12.38 24.35
CA PRO A 14 -17.70 -13.33 24.52
C PRO A 14 -18.84 -13.25 23.48
N ASN A 15 -18.65 -12.64 22.32
CA ASN A 15 -19.69 -12.61 21.27
C ASN A 15 -19.18 -12.40 19.83
N ARG A 16 -17.88 -12.63 19.57
CA ARG A 16 -17.30 -12.41 18.24
C ARG A 16 -16.85 -13.73 17.62
N ARG A 17 -17.41 -14.10 16.47
CA ARG A 17 -16.86 -15.20 15.66
C ARG A 17 -15.48 -14.76 15.17
N VAL A 18 -14.44 -15.41 15.68
CA VAL A 18 -13.06 -15.15 15.28
C VAL A 18 -12.81 -15.92 13.98
N TYR A 19 -12.66 -15.19 12.88
CA TYR A 19 -12.23 -15.75 11.60
C TYR A 19 -10.70 -15.70 11.56
N PRO A 20 -10.02 -16.84 11.31
CA PRO A 20 -8.59 -16.81 11.00
C PRO A 20 -8.31 -15.87 9.82
N ASN A 21 -7.22 -15.10 9.90
CA ASN A 21 -6.79 -14.17 8.85
C ASN A 21 -7.81 -13.07 8.49
N LEU A 22 -8.69 -12.69 9.42
CA LEU A 22 -9.66 -11.60 9.22
C LEU A 22 -8.98 -10.26 8.87
N GLU A 23 -7.88 -9.95 9.54
CA GLU A 23 -7.10 -8.73 9.29
C GLU A 23 -6.51 -8.73 7.88
N GLU A 24 -5.96 -9.87 7.44
CA GLU A 24 -5.42 -10.02 6.10
C GLU A 24 -6.52 -9.90 5.03
N HIS A 25 -7.70 -10.48 5.27
CA HIS A 25 -8.85 -10.32 4.36
C HIS A 25 -9.24 -8.84 4.21
N LEU A 26 -9.35 -8.11 5.33
CA LEU A 26 -9.66 -6.68 5.31
C LEU A 26 -8.55 -5.87 4.62
N SER A 27 -7.29 -6.18 4.91
CA SER A 27 -6.11 -5.54 4.31
C SER A 27 -6.09 -5.69 2.79
N ILE A 28 -6.28 -6.92 2.30
CA ILE A 28 -6.32 -7.21 0.86
C ILE A 28 -7.53 -6.53 0.21
N LYS A 29 -8.71 -6.61 0.82
CA LYS A 29 -9.92 -5.98 0.30
C LYS A 29 -9.76 -4.47 0.18
N THR A 30 -9.21 -3.83 1.21
CA THR A 30 -8.91 -2.38 1.20
C THR A 30 -7.86 -2.06 0.13
N SER A 31 -6.78 -2.84 0.07
CA SER A 31 -5.67 -2.61 -0.85
C SER A 31 -6.04 -2.78 -2.32
N CYS A 32 -7.01 -3.65 -2.61
CA CYS A 32 -7.44 -3.96 -3.98
C CYS A 32 -8.70 -3.18 -4.41
N PHE A 33 -9.65 -2.91 -3.52
CA PHE A 33 -10.97 -2.39 -3.89
C PHE A 33 -11.12 -0.89 -3.68
N ALA A 34 -10.39 -0.30 -2.74
CA ALA A 34 -10.45 1.14 -2.52
C ALA A 34 -9.52 1.86 -3.50
N HIS A 35 -9.94 3.03 -3.98
CA HIS A 35 -9.03 3.97 -4.61
C HIS A 35 -8.01 4.43 -3.56
N TYR A 36 -6.76 4.69 -3.94
CA TYR A 36 -5.71 5.02 -2.96
C TYR A 36 -6.00 6.30 -2.15
N HIS A 37 -6.78 7.23 -2.70
CA HIS A 37 -7.25 8.43 -1.98
C HIS A 37 -8.33 8.14 -0.92
N ASP A 38 -9.10 7.07 -1.09
CA ASP A 38 -10.23 6.75 -0.22
C ASP A 38 -9.79 5.90 0.99
N VAL A 39 -8.50 5.56 1.08
CA VAL A 39 -7.94 4.81 2.20
C VAL A 39 -7.77 5.76 3.39
N HIS A 40 -8.86 5.97 4.12
CA HIS A 40 -8.83 6.70 5.37
C HIS A 40 -8.25 5.84 6.50
N HIS A 41 -7.47 6.48 7.37
CA HIS A 41 -7.03 5.95 8.67
C HIS A 41 -8.21 5.90 9.66
N ASP A 42 -9.28 5.19 9.30
CA ASP A 42 -10.44 5.01 10.16
C ASP A 42 -10.15 4.04 11.32
N ASP A 43 -11.08 4.00 12.27
CA ASP A 43 -11.12 3.07 13.41
C ASP A 43 -11.04 1.59 12.95
N LEU A 44 -9.83 1.04 12.93
CA LEU A 44 -9.53 -0.34 12.55
C LEU A 44 -10.39 -1.36 13.33
N PRO A 45 -10.56 -1.24 14.66
CA PRO A 45 -11.54 -2.03 15.42
C PRO A 45 -12.94 -2.09 14.81
N ALA A 46 -13.49 -0.94 14.36
CA ALA A 46 -14.81 -0.88 13.73
C ALA A 46 -14.82 -1.61 12.39
N LYS A 47 -13.83 -1.36 11.51
CA LYS A 47 -13.72 -2.05 10.21
C LYS A 47 -13.57 -3.57 10.36
N LEU A 48 -12.80 -4.03 11.34
CA LEU A 48 -12.68 -5.46 11.63
C LEU A 48 -14.01 -6.04 12.13
N LYS A 49 -14.81 -5.26 12.86
CA LYS A 49 -16.11 -5.72 13.34
C LYS A 49 -17.07 -5.90 12.16
N GLU A 50 -17.16 -4.88 11.30
CA GLU A 50 -17.95 -4.93 10.06
C GLU A 50 -17.51 -6.09 9.14
N CYS A 51 -16.20 -6.30 8.99
CA CYS A 51 -15.67 -7.41 8.19
C CYS A 51 -16.08 -8.78 8.77
N SER A 52 -16.03 -8.95 10.10
CA SER A 52 -16.48 -10.17 10.77
C SER A 52 -17.98 -10.42 10.57
N GLU A 53 -18.81 -9.37 10.71
CA GLU A 53 -20.26 -9.44 10.47
C GLU A 53 -20.57 -9.76 9.00
N TYR A 54 -19.83 -9.18 8.07
CA TYR A 54 -19.93 -9.48 6.64
C TYR A 54 -19.62 -10.96 6.36
N LEU A 55 -18.51 -11.50 6.88
CA LEU A 55 -18.16 -12.92 6.70
C LEU A 55 -19.19 -13.86 7.35
N ALA A 56 -19.83 -13.45 8.45
CA ALA A 56 -20.91 -14.21 9.06
C ALA A 56 -22.18 -14.23 8.20
N LYS A 57 -22.51 -13.12 7.54
CA LYS A 57 -23.65 -12.99 6.61
C LYS A 57 -23.41 -13.71 5.27
N TRP A 58 -22.15 -13.82 4.87
CA TRP A 58 -21.72 -14.40 3.60
C TRP A 58 -20.73 -15.55 3.84
N PRO A 59 -21.18 -16.71 4.35
CA PRO A 59 -20.31 -17.87 4.49
C PRO A 59 -19.84 -18.39 3.12
N ALA A 60 -18.76 -19.19 3.12
CA ALA A 60 -18.07 -19.59 1.89
C ALA A 60 -18.97 -20.34 0.90
N ASP A 61 -19.84 -21.24 1.40
CA ASP A 61 -20.82 -21.97 0.61
C ASP A 61 -21.80 -21.04 -0.13
N LYS A 62 -22.26 -19.99 0.55
CA LYS A 62 -23.16 -18.99 -0.04
C LYS A 62 -22.46 -18.18 -1.13
N VAL A 63 -21.22 -17.75 -0.90
CA VAL A 63 -20.42 -17.02 -1.91
C VAL A 63 -20.15 -17.93 -3.11
N LEU A 64 -19.80 -19.19 -2.91
CA LEU A 64 -19.58 -20.16 -3.99
C LEU A 64 -20.86 -20.41 -4.81
N ASN A 65 -22.03 -20.47 -4.18
CA ASN A 65 -23.30 -20.59 -4.89
C ASN A 65 -23.62 -19.35 -5.73
N MET A 66 -23.30 -18.15 -5.25
CA MET A 66 -23.44 -16.91 -6.04
C MET A 66 -22.46 -16.88 -7.22
N TRP A 67 -21.22 -17.33 -7.03
CA TRP A 67 -20.28 -17.47 -8.13
C TRP A 67 -20.81 -18.42 -9.21
N ARG A 68 -21.35 -19.58 -8.83
CA ARG A 68 -21.99 -20.51 -9.78
C ARG A 68 -23.21 -19.93 -10.49
N ALA A 69 -23.81 -18.87 -9.94
CA ALA A 69 -24.87 -18.10 -10.57
C ALA A 69 -24.35 -16.99 -11.51
N GLY A 70 -23.02 -16.85 -11.66
CA GLY A 70 -22.40 -15.86 -12.54
C GLY A 70 -22.19 -14.48 -11.89
N GLU A 71 -22.27 -14.36 -10.57
CA GLU A 71 -22.15 -13.06 -9.87
C GLU A 71 -20.68 -12.60 -9.77
N PRO A 72 -20.27 -11.49 -10.44
CA PRO A 72 -18.87 -11.06 -10.47
C PRO A 72 -18.30 -10.72 -9.09
N GLU A 73 -19.10 -10.12 -8.21
CA GLU A 73 -18.67 -9.77 -6.84
C GLU A 73 -18.35 -11.02 -5.99
N ALA A 74 -19.02 -12.15 -6.27
CA ALA A 74 -18.73 -13.41 -5.60
C ALA A 74 -17.39 -14.01 -6.04
N VAL A 75 -17.02 -13.82 -7.31
CA VAL A 75 -15.69 -14.18 -7.83
C VAL A 75 -14.60 -13.37 -7.11
N LEU A 76 -14.78 -12.04 -7.04
CA LEU A 76 -13.85 -11.14 -6.37
C LEU A 76 -13.68 -11.49 -4.88
N GLU A 77 -14.79 -11.70 -4.16
CA GLU A 77 -14.77 -12.08 -2.75
C GLU A 77 -14.06 -13.43 -2.52
N THR A 78 -14.30 -14.41 -3.41
CA THR A 78 -13.64 -15.73 -3.35
C THR A 78 -12.13 -15.59 -3.58
N ALA A 79 -11.72 -14.77 -4.54
CA ALA A 79 -10.30 -14.48 -4.78
C ALA A 79 -9.63 -13.83 -3.55
N VAL A 80 -10.29 -12.88 -2.90
CA VAL A 80 -9.77 -12.26 -1.65
C VAL A 80 -9.62 -13.28 -0.54
N ARG A 81 -10.56 -14.22 -0.39
CA ARG A 81 -10.46 -15.31 0.60
C ARG A 81 -9.29 -16.24 0.33
N TYR A 82 -9.03 -16.57 -0.94
CA TYR A 82 -7.85 -17.36 -1.31
C TYR A 82 -6.55 -16.60 -1.04
N MET A 83 -6.43 -15.32 -1.37
CA MET A 83 -5.21 -14.54 -1.11
C MET A 83 -4.96 -14.29 0.39
N SER A 84 -6.01 -14.16 1.19
CA SER A 84 -5.88 -13.94 2.64
C SER A 84 -5.78 -15.22 3.46
N GLY A 85 -6.16 -16.36 2.92
CA GLY A 85 -6.34 -17.57 3.71
C GLY A 85 -7.55 -17.50 4.66
N CYS A 86 -8.43 -16.49 4.53
CA CYS A 86 -9.59 -16.32 5.40
C CYS A 86 -10.74 -17.18 4.90
N THR A 87 -11.27 -18.05 5.77
CA THR A 87 -12.29 -19.07 5.44
C THR A 87 -11.83 -20.13 4.42
N THR A 88 -10.52 -20.22 4.16
CA THR A 88 -9.89 -21.28 3.36
C THR A 88 -8.84 -22.01 4.19
N PHE A 89 -8.32 -23.13 3.68
CA PHE A 89 -7.33 -23.93 4.41
C PHE A 89 -5.95 -23.27 4.50
N LYS A 90 -5.58 -22.47 3.49
CA LYS A 90 -4.30 -21.77 3.40
C LYS A 90 -4.41 -20.55 2.48
N VAL A 91 -3.44 -19.64 2.61
CA VAL A 91 -3.16 -18.62 1.58
C VAL A 91 -2.81 -19.32 0.27
N ASN A 92 -3.50 -18.96 -0.81
CA ASN A 92 -3.38 -19.61 -2.11
C ASN A 92 -3.55 -18.59 -3.25
N PRO A 93 -2.48 -17.87 -3.63
CA PRO A 93 -2.54 -16.87 -4.69
C PRO A 93 -2.92 -17.49 -6.05
N GLU A 94 -2.51 -18.73 -6.32
CA GLU A 94 -2.88 -19.41 -7.57
C GLU A 94 -4.37 -19.73 -7.62
N GLY A 95 -4.96 -20.17 -6.50
CA GLY A 95 -6.40 -20.35 -6.38
C GLY A 95 -7.15 -19.04 -6.58
N ALA A 96 -6.64 -17.92 -6.05
CA ALA A 96 -7.23 -16.61 -6.31
C ALA A 96 -7.15 -16.22 -7.79
N LEU A 97 -6.02 -16.44 -8.44
CA LEU A 97 -5.84 -16.15 -9.85
C LEU A 97 -6.73 -17.04 -10.74
N PHE A 98 -6.90 -18.31 -10.38
CA PHE A 98 -7.82 -19.23 -11.04
C PHE A 98 -9.27 -18.70 -11.01
N MET A 99 -9.70 -18.17 -9.87
CA MET A 99 -11.01 -17.52 -9.78
C MET A 99 -11.09 -16.28 -10.68
N LEU A 100 -10.03 -15.46 -10.70
CA LEU A 100 -10.01 -14.20 -11.45
C LEU A 100 -9.94 -14.40 -12.97
N ASP A 101 -9.49 -15.56 -13.45
CA ASP A 101 -9.51 -15.88 -14.90
C ASP A 101 -10.93 -15.84 -15.49
N ALA A 102 -11.97 -16.02 -14.66
CA ALA A 102 -13.36 -15.82 -15.05
C ALA A 102 -13.66 -14.42 -15.62
N PHE A 103 -12.86 -13.40 -15.30
CA PHE A 103 -13.01 -12.06 -15.88
C PHE A 103 -12.31 -11.91 -17.24
N TYR A 104 -11.28 -12.70 -17.54
CA TYR A 104 -10.35 -12.43 -18.66
C TYR A 104 -10.33 -13.50 -19.75
N ASP A 105 -10.60 -14.76 -19.40
CA ASP A 105 -10.46 -15.89 -20.31
C ASP A 105 -11.83 -16.52 -20.63
N PRO A 106 -12.48 -16.13 -21.74
CA PRO A 106 -13.76 -16.70 -22.15
C PRO A 106 -13.65 -18.16 -22.60
N GLU A 107 -12.43 -18.67 -22.88
CA GLU A 107 -12.21 -20.04 -23.31
C GLU A 107 -12.04 -21.01 -22.14
N TYR A 108 -11.58 -20.52 -20.98
CA TYR A 108 -11.24 -21.35 -19.83
C TYR A 108 -12.46 -22.03 -19.20
N ASN A 109 -13.59 -21.33 -19.09
CA ASN A 109 -14.87 -21.94 -18.75
C ASN A 109 -16.04 -21.04 -19.18
N LYS A 110 -16.60 -21.31 -20.37
CA LYS A 110 -17.73 -20.53 -20.92
C LYS A 110 -18.92 -20.39 -19.97
N ARG A 111 -19.09 -21.30 -19.02
CA ARG A 111 -20.20 -21.24 -18.04
C ARG A 111 -19.92 -20.31 -16.87
N ASP A 112 -18.64 -20.12 -16.54
CA ASP A 112 -18.22 -19.34 -15.37
C ASP A 112 -17.58 -18.00 -15.77
N TYR A 113 -17.49 -17.71 -17.08
CA TYR A 113 -17.02 -16.42 -17.58
C TYR A 113 -17.99 -15.32 -17.17
N VAL A 114 -17.47 -14.28 -16.52
CA VAL A 114 -18.24 -13.14 -16.02
C VAL A 114 -17.81 -11.82 -16.68
N GLY A 115 -16.83 -11.84 -17.59
CA GLY A 115 -16.27 -10.61 -18.18
C GLY A 115 -17.24 -9.86 -19.10
N ASP A 116 -18.30 -10.51 -19.60
CA ASP A 116 -19.35 -9.90 -20.42
C ASP A 116 -20.45 -9.21 -19.59
N VAL A 117 -20.70 -9.69 -18.36
CA VAL A 117 -21.69 -9.14 -17.43
C VAL A 117 -21.06 -8.22 -16.36
N ALA A 118 -19.75 -8.31 -16.15
CA ALA A 118 -19.05 -7.52 -15.14
C ALA A 118 -19.06 -6.03 -15.48
N SER A 119 -19.37 -5.20 -14.48
CA SER A 119 -19.19 -3.75 -14.60
C SER A 119 -17.72 -3.40 -14.81
N GLN A 120 -17.45 -2.23 -15.41
CA GLN A 120 -16.08 -1.72 -15.56
C GLN A 120 -15.35 -1.62 -14.21
N SER A 121 -16.06 -1.22 -13.15
CA SER A 121 -15.49 -1.18 -11.78
C SER A 121 -15.11 -2.59 -11.28
N ALA A 122 -15.95 -3.60 -11.52
CA ALA A 122 -15.64 -4.98 -11.14
C ALA A 122 -14.44 -5.52 -11.93
N MET A 123 -14.38 -5.27 -13.24
CA MET A 123 -13.20 -5.60 -14.07
C MET A 123 -11.93 -4.93 -13.56
N ALA A 124 -11.99 -3.65 -13.22
CA ALA A 124 -10.84 -2.90 -12.72
C ALA A 124 -10.35 -3.45 -11.36
N ARG A 125 -11.28 -3.79 -10.46
CA ARG A 125 -10.98 -4.44 -9.17
C ARG A 125 -10.45 -5.87 -9.35
N ALA A 126 -10.94 -6.63 -10.33
CA ALA A 126 -10.40 -7.93 -10.68
C ALA A 126 -8.93 -7.81 -11.06
N HIS A 127 -8.59 -6.83 -11.93
CA HIS A 127 -7.20 -6.61 -12.34
C HIS A 127 -6.35 -6.19 -11.14
N SER A 128 -6.88 -5.36 -10.23
CA SER A 128 -6.19 -5.02 -8.99
C SER A 128 -5.93 -6.25 -8.11
N CYS A 129 -6.87 -7.18 -7.98
CA CYS A 129 -6.67 -8.43 -7.24
C CYS A 129 -5.66 -9.36 -7.91
N ALA A 130 -5.70 -9.48 -9.23
CA ALA A 130 -4.74 -10.30 -9.98
C ALA A 130 -3.32 -9.74 -9.82
N ALA A 131 -3.17 -8.41 -9.85
CA ALA A 131 -1.92 -7.73 -9.55
C ALA A 131 -1.42 -8.09 -8.14
N HIS A 132 -2.31 -8.10 -7.13
CA HIS A 132 -1.96 -8.49 -5.77
C HIS A 132 -1.51 -9.95 -5.67
N ALA A 133 -2.27 -10.90 -6.22
CA ALA A 133 -1.93 -12.32 -6.16
C ALA A 133 -0.57 -12.61 -6.84
N HIS A 134 -0.31 -12.00 -8.00
CA HIS A 134 1.00 -12.10 -8.64
C HIS A 134 2.11 -11.42 -7.82
N TYR A 135 1.81 -10.29 -7.17
CA TYR A 135 2.77 -9.61 -6.29
C TYR A 135 3.09 -10.44 -5.04
N GLN A 136 2.11 -11.17 -4.47
CA GLN A 136 2.35 -12.14 -3.39
C GLN A 136 3.31 -13.24 -3.87
N LYS A 137 3.08 -13.83 -5.06
CA LYS A 137 4.00 -14.83 -5.65
C LYS A 137 5.41 -14.28 -5.88
N PHE A 138 5.52 -13.01 -6.28
CA PHE A 138 6.82 -12.33 -6.43
C PHE A 138 7.56 -12.20 -5.10
N LYS A 139 6.88 -11.75 -4.03
CA LYS A 139 7.45 -11.51 -2.70
C LYS A 139 7.65 -12.79 -1.86
N ALA A 140 7.07 -13.90 -2.29
CA ALA A 140 7.12 -15.18 -1.58
C ALA A 140 8.54 -15.67 -1.30
N SER A 141 8.73 -16.29 -0.13
CA SER A 141 9.95 -17.03 0.21
C SER A 141 10.11 -18.27 -0.68
N ASP A 142 11.29 -18.90 -0.63
CA ASP A 142 11.52 -20.11 -1.41
C ASP A 142 10.62 -21.28 -0.93
N GLU A 143 10.35 -21.38 0.38
CA GLU A 143 9.41 -22.36 0.93
C GLU A 143 7.96 -22.12 0.43
N GLU A 144 7.52 -20.86 0.42
CA GLU A 144 6.20 -20.49 -0.08
C GLU A 144 6.07 -20.77 -1.57
N ARG A 145 7.12 -20.50 -2.37
CA ARG A 145 7.15 -20.79 -3.80
C ARG A 145 7.02 -22.27 -4.12
N ILE A 146 7.60 -23.15 -3.30
CA ILE A 146 7.42 -24.60 -3.46
C ILE A 146 5.94 -24.97 -3.30
N SER A 147 5.27 -24.42 -2.28
CA SER A 147 3.83 -24.62 -2.07
C SER A 147 3.01 -24.10 -3.26
N TYR A 148 3.31 -22.89 -3.74
CA TYR A 148 2.60 -22.30 -4.87
C TYR A 148 2.82 -23.06 -6.18
N THR A 149 4.00 -23.64 -6.40
CA THR A 149 4.27 -24.49 -7.57
C THR A 149 3.40 -25.76 -7.56
N ALA A 150 3.09 -26.30 -6.38
CA ALA A 150 2.14 -27.42 -6.27
C ALA A 150 0.70 -26.97 -6.62
N ASP A 151 0.30 -25.78 -6.16
CA ASP A 151 -1.00 -25.20 -6.47
C ASP A 151 -1.13 -24.88 -7.98
N GLU A 152 -0.08 -24.37 -8.62
CA GLU A 152 0.00 -24.15 -10.07
C GLU A 152 -0.32 -25.43 -10.87
N ARG A 153 0.23 -26.57 -10.45
CA ARG A 153 -0.05 -27.89 -11.07
C ARG A 153 -1.48 -28.37 -10.82
N HIS A 154 -2.06 -27.97 -9.70
CA HIS A 154 -3.43 -28.32 -9.33
C HIS A 154 -4.44 -27.52 -10.17
N TYR A 155 -4.30 -26.20 -10.23
CA TYR A 155 -5.24 -25.32 -10.94
C TYR A 155 -5.04 -25.31 -12.45
N ARG A 156 -3.81 -25.52 -12.95
CA ARG A 156 -3.51 -25.60 -14.39
C ARG A 156 -4.06 -24.40 -15.18
N ARG A 157 -3.89 -23.19 -14.66
CA ARG A 157 -4.28 -21.96 -15.35
C ARG A 157 -3.58 -21.87 -16.69
N ARG A 158 -4.28 -21.39 -17.73
CA ARG A 158 -3.73 -21.25 -19.09
C ARG A 158 -2.42 -20.46 -19.10
N GLN A 159 -2.42 -19.29 -18.45
CA GLN A 159 -1.23 -18.44 -18.33
C GLN A 159 -0.03 -19.22 -17.75
N THR A 160 -0.25 -20.02 -16.72
CA THR A 160 0.77 -20.86 -16.08
C THR A 160 1.24 -22.00 -17.00
N LEU A 161 0.33 -22.60 -17.77
CA LEU A 161 0.67 -23.64 -18.76
C LEU A 161 1.53 -23.09 -19.91
N GLU A 162 1.24 -21.89 -20.37
CA GLU A 162 1.96 -21.24 -21.49
C GLU A 162 3.40 -20.87 -21.12
N VAL A 163 3.63 -20.39 -19.89
CA VAL A 163 4.99 -20.04 -19.42
C VAL A 163 5.73 -21.19 -18.75
N GLY A 164 5.00 -22.19 -18.25
CA GLY A 164 5.52 -23.32 -17.47
C GLY A 164 5.41 -23.11 -15.95
N TYR A 165 5.46 -24.20 -15.19
CA TYR A 165 5.35 -24.18 -13.71
C TYR A 165 6.63 -23.70 -13.02
N GLY A 166 6.50 -23.10 -11.84
CA GLY A 166 7.63 -22.74 -10.98
C GLY A 166 8.53 -21.64 -11.56
N GLN A 167 7.93 -20.68 -12.25
CA GLN A 167 8.68 -19.59 -12.89
C GLN A 167 9.45 -18.74 -11.87
N PRO A 168 10.56 -18.11 -12.30
CA PRO A 168 11.28 -17.15 -11.49
C PRO A 168 10.37 -16.00 -10.99
N ALA A 169 10.74 -15.42 -9.84
CA ALA A 169 9.99 -14.34 -9.20
C ALA A 169 9.65 -13.16 -10.14
N HIS A 170 10.61 -12.76 -10.99
CA HIS A 170 10.45 -11.64 -11.89
C HIS A 170 9.34 -11.86 -12.93
N THR A 171 9.04 -13.11 -13.31
CA THR A 171 7.90 -13.44 -14.18
C THR A 171 6.58 -13.06 -13.50
N SER A 172 6.45 -13.36 -12.19
CA SER A 172 5.27 -12.94 -11.41
C SER A 172 5.16 -11.42 -11.30
N LEU A 173 6.28 -10.70 -11.14
CA LEU A 173 6.27 -9.23 -11.19
C LEU A 173 5.83 -8.70 -12.55
N GLY A 174 6.24 -9.32 -13.65
CA GLY A 174 5.81 -8.96 -15.00
C GLY A 174 4.29 -9.09 -15.19
N PHE A 175 3.69 -10.16 -14.67
CA PHE A 175 2.23 -10.31 -14.66
C PHE A 175 1.54 -9.31 -13.73
N ALA A 176 2.10 -9.06 -12.55
CA ALA A 176 1.58 -8.05 -11.63
C ALA A 176 1.54 -6.66 -12.30
N LEU A 177 2.59 -6.28 -13.01
CA LEU A 177 2.69 -5.03 -13.77
C LEU A 177 1.64 -4.93 -14.88
N HIS A 178 1.39 -6.02 -15.59
CA HIS A 178 0.34 -6.07 -16.61
C HIS A 178 -1.03 -5.81 -15.99
N HIS A 179 -1.42 -6.56 -14.96
CA HIS A 179 -2.73 -6.39 -14.32
C HIS A 179 -2.85 -5.03 -13.61
N ALA A 180 -1.80 -4.51 -12.97
CA ALA A 180 -1.81 -3.17 -12.38
C ALA A 180 -2.04 -2.08 -13.43
N SER A 181 -1.42 -2.22 -14.60
CA SER A 181 -1.63 -1.31 -15.73
C SER A 181 -3.04 -1.39 -16.31
N GLU A 182 -3.62 -2.57 -16.42
CA GLU A 182 -5.01 -2.72 -16.87
C GLU A 182 -6.01 -2.13 -15.86
N SER A 183 -5.77 -2.32 -14.55
CA SER A 183 -6.57 -1.70 -13.49
C SER A 183 -6.56 -0.17 -13.59
N ALA A 184 -5.36 0.42 -13.71
CA ALA A 184 -5.20 1.86 -13.91
C ALA A 184 -5.84 2.34 -15.22
N ARG A 185 -5.72 1.58 -16.32
CA ARG A 185 -6.36 1.90 -17.61
C ARG A 185 -7.88 1.97 -17.49
N LEU A 186 -8.47 1.11 -16.66
CA LEU A 186 -9.91 1.09 -16.40
C LEU A 186 -10.37 2.16 -15.41
N GLY A 187 -9.46 3.00 -14.90
CA GLY A 187 -9.76 4.11 -14.00
C GLY A 187 -9.71 3.76 -12.51
N HIS A 188 -9.14 2.61 -12.15
CA HIS A 188 -8.99 2.19 -10.76
C HIS A 188 -7.52 2.15 -10.36
N VAL A 189 -7.10 3.11 -9.54
CA VAL A 189 -5.75 3.13 -8.96
C VAL A 189 -5.88 2.82 -7.47
N SER A 190 -5.61 1.58 -7.11
CA SER A 190 -5.62 1.12 -5.72
C SER A 190 -4.22 1.16 -5.09
N ALA A 191 -4.13 0.93 -3.79
CA ALA A 191 -2.86 0.88 -3.09
C ALA A 191 -1.92 -0.22 -3.64
N ILE A 192 -2.46 -1.38 -4.05
CA ILE A 192 -1.63 -2.44 -4.63
C ILE A 192 -1.15 -2.09 -6.05
N VAL A 193 -1.97 -1.38 -6.84
CA VAL A 193 -1.57 -0.90 -8.18
C VAL A 193 -0.34 0.01 -8.06
N LEU A 194 -0.38 0.98 -7.13
CA LEU A 194 0.75 1.86 -6.85
C LEU A 194 1.96 1.09 -6.31
N ARG A 195 1.75 0.16 -5.36
CA ARG A 195 2.82 -0.64 -4.77
C ARG A 195 3.59 -1.43 -5.83
N VAL A 196 2.88 -2.09 -6.76
CA VAL A 196 3.52 -2.83 -7.88
C VAL A 196 4.34 -1.88 -8.76
N GLY A 197 3.79 -0.70 -9.08
CA GLY A 197 4.49 0.32 -9.85
C GLY A 197 5.77 0.82 -9.17
N PHE A 198 5.70 1.16 -7.89
CA PHE A 198 6.86 1.59 -7.09
C PHE A 198 7.93 0.51 -6.99
N THR A 199 7.56 -0.74 -6.69
CA THR A 199 8.54 -1.84 -6.61
C THR A 199 9.24 -2.09 -7.94
N ALA A 200 8.52 -2.04 -9.06
CA ALA A 200 9.15 -2.18 -10.37
C ALA A 200 10.11 -1.01 -10.69
N ARG A 201 9.75 0.21 -10.29
CA ARG A 201 10.62 1.38 -10.40
C ARG A 201 11.90 1.21 -9.58
N GLU A 202 11.78 0.87 -8.30
CA GLU A 202 12.93 0.66 -7.40
C GLU A 202 13.89 -0.41 -7.93
N ILE A 203 13.35 -1.52 -8.45
CA ILE A 203 14.16 -2.58 -9.07
C ILE A 203 14.87 -2.05 -10.31
N GLY A 204 14.16 -1.33 -11.19
CA GLY A 204 14.74 -0.71 -12.38
C GLY A 204 15.90 0.24 -12.05
N GLU A 205 15.68 1.12 -11.07
CA GLU A 205 16.69 2.07 -10.58
C GLU A 205 17.91 1.33 -9.99
N SER A 206 17.70 0.26 -9.20
CA SER A 206 18.80 -0.53 -8.63
C SER A 206 19.64 -1.28 -9.68
N LEU A 207 19.05 -1.57 -10.84
CA LEU A 207 19.73 -2.18 -11.99
C LEU A 207 20.34 -1.14 -12.94
N GLY A 208 20.30 0.15 -12.59
CA GLY A 208 20.84 1.24 -13.41
C GLY A 208 19.99 1.56 -14.65
N VAL A 209 18.73 1.14 -14.66
CA VAL A 209 17.81 1.45 -15.76
C VAL A 209 17.15 2.79 -15.48
N ASP A 210 17.30 3.75 -16.41
CA ASP A 210 16.59 5.03 -16.34
C ASP A 210 15.08 4.79 -16.52
N LEU A 211 14.31 5.11 -15.49
CA LEU A 211 12.86 4.97 -15.49
C LEU A 211 12.21 5.81 -16.59
N THR A 212 12.77 6.99 -16.89
CA THR A 212 12.29 7.87 -17.96
C THR A 212 12.38 7.18 -19.32
N GLU A 213 13.39 6.33 -19.51
CA GLU A 213 13.54 5.51 -20.70
C GLU A 213 12.63 4.28 -20.66
N MET A 214 12.40 3.68 -19.47
CA MET A 214 11.41 2.60 -19.31
C MET A 214 10.00 3.05 -19.64
N THR A 215 9.55 4.21 -19.14
CA THR A 215 8.19 4.72 -19.39
C THR A 215 7.97 5.06 -20.86
N LYS A 216 8.98 5.60 -21.55
CA LYS A 216 8.96 5.84 -23.01
C LYS A 216 8.90 4.55 -23.82
N ARG A 217 9.67 3.52 -23.44
CA ARG A 217 9.78 2.25 -24.18
C ARG A 217 8.61 1.32 -23.89
N ALA A 218 8.11 1.28 -22.66
CA ALA A 218 7.02 0.43 -22.23
C ALA A 218 5.65 1.11 -22.43
N LYS A 219 5.31 1.48 -23.67
CA LYS A 219 4.01 2.09 -24.02
C LYS A 219 2.80 1.33 -23.45
N LYS A 220 2.93 0.01 -23.32
CA LYS A 220 1.90 -0.89 -22.74
C LYS A 220 1.59 -0.61 -21.26
N HIS A 221 2.49 0.00 -20.50
CA HIS A 221 2.32 0.28 -19.07
C HIS A 221 2.12 1.77 -18.77
N ARG A 222 1.86 2.58 -19.80
CA ARG A 222 1.67 4.04 -19.65
C ARG A 222 0.60 4.42 -18.62
N PRO A 223 -0.57 3.75 -18.51
CA PRO A 223 -1.56 4.07 -17.49
C PRO A 223 -1.02 3.93 -16.06
N LEU A 224 -0.28 2.86 -15.78
CA LEU A 224 0.35 2.65 -14.47
C LEU A 224 1.40 3.71 -14.17
N TRP A 225 2.27 4.02 -15.14
CA TRP A 225 3.35 4.97 -14.91
C TRP A 225 2.86 6.39 -14.63
N ARG A 226 1.80 6.82 -15.30
CA ARG A 226 1.13 8.09 -14.97
C ARG A 226 0.64 8.11 -13.53
N ALA A 227 -0.06 7.06 -13.09
CA ALA A 227 -0.53 6.97 -11.71
C ALA A 227 0.61 6.99 -10.67
N VAL A 228 1.77 6.37 -10.99
CA VAL A 228 2.96 6.40 -10.14
C VAL A 228 3.58 7.81 -10.10
N GLU A 229 3.71 8.47 -11.25
CA GLU A 229 4.21 9.85 -11.36
C GLU A 229 3.31 10.83 -10.60
N ASP A 230 1.99 10.75 -10.82
CA ASP A 230 0.99 11.57 -10.14
C ASP A 230 1.10 11.40 -8.61
N ARG A 231 1.21 10.16 -8.11
CA ARG A 231 1.36 9.92 -6.67
C ARG A 231 2.69 10.42 -6.12
N LEU A 232 3.78 10.37 -6.88
CA LEU A 232 5.07 10.93 -6.44
C LEU A 232 5.00 12.45 -6.31
N ASP A 233 4.36 13.12 -7.26
CA ASP A 233 4.18 14.56 -7.21
C ASP A 233 3.33 14.99 -6.01
N GLU A 234 2.28 14.22 -5.68
CA GLU A 234 1.51 14.39 -4.44
C GLU A 234 2.38 14.22 -3.19
N LEU A 235 3.15 13.12 -3.08
CA LEU A 235 4.03 12.87 -1.94
C LEU A 235 5.08 13.98 -1.77
N HIS A 236 5.65 14.48 -2.87
CA HIS A 236 6.56 15.61 -2.84
C HIS A 236 5.86 16.90 -2.40
N ALA A 237 4.61 17.13 -2.81
CA ALA A 237 3.83 18.27 -2.36
C ALA A 237 3.50 18.20 -0.86
N GLU A 238 3.08 17.03 -0.36
CA GLU A 238 2.84 16.74 1.05
C GLU A 238 4.13 16.98 1.87
N ALA A 239 5.27 16.47 1.40
CA ALA A 239 6.57 16.67 2.06
C ALA A 239 6.98 18.15 2.12
N ARG A 240 6.78 18.91 1.04
CA ARG A 240 7.03 20.37 1.04
C ARG A 240 6.14 21.10 2.05
N GLN A 241 4.86 20.74 2.13
CA GLN A 241 3.93 21.34 3.10
C GLN A 241 4.30 20.97 4.54
N ALA A 242 4.71 19.72 4.78
CA ALA A 242 5.17 19.26 6.08
C ALA A 242 6.43 20.01 6.52
N LEU A 243 7.41 20.20 5.62
CA LEU A 243 8.61 21.00 5.89
C LEU A 243 8.28 22.46 6.18
N GLN A 244 7.40 23.10 5.40
CA GLN A 244 6.94 24.47 5.68
C GLN A 244 6.21 24.59 7.02
N SER A 245 5.49 23.54 7.43
CA SER A 245 4.78 23.50 8.71
C SER A 245 5.73 23.22 9.87
N ALA A 246 6.77 22.39 9.67
CA ALA A 246 7.80 22.10 10.65
C ALA A 246 8.78 23.28 10.83
N GLU A 247 9.06 24.04 9.77
CA GLU A 247 9.79 25.31 9.82
C GLU A 247 9.06 26.38 10.63
N ARG A 248 7.76 26.21 10.91
CA ARG A 248 7.06 26.96 11.96
C ARG A 248 7.37 26.36 13.33
N ASP A 249 8.65 26.31 13.67
CA ASP A 249 9.10 25.95 15.01
C ASP A 249 8.48 26.96 16.00
N PRO A 250 7.74 26.51 17.03
CA PRO A 250 7.23 27.39 18.09
C PRO A 250 8.32 28.26 18.72
N SER A 251 9.58 27.82 18.68
CA SER A 251 10.74 28.59 19.13
C SER A 251 10.96 29.88 18.33
N GLU A 252 10.48 29.98 17.09
CA GLU A 252 10.59 31.20 16.27
C GLU A 252 9.72 32.36 16.79
N TYR A 253 8.73 32.04 17.62
CA TYR A 253 7.79 32.99 18.21
C TYR A 253 8.13 33.33 19.66
N ILE A 254 9.19 32.74 20.22
CA ILE A 254 9.60 32.93 21.61
C ILE A 254 10.92 33.71 21.63
N CYS A 255 11.05 34.60 22.62
CA CYS A 255 12.32 35.28 22.87
C CYS A 255 13.41 34.26 23.20
N SER A 256 14.51 34.26 22.44
CA SER A 256 15.65 33.36 22.63
C SER A 256 16.52 33.71 23.85
N ALA A 257 16.07 34.59 24.75
CA ALA A 257 16.80 34.91 25.98
C ALA A 257 16.40 33.96 27.11
N GLU A 258 17.39 33.34 27.76
CA GLU A 258 17.15 32.46 28.90
C GLU A 258 16.34 33.17 29.99
N GLY A 259 15.28 32.50 30.48
CA GLY A 259 14.35 33.05 31.45
C GLY A 259 13.34 34.07 30.90
N CYS A 260 13.33 34.35 29.59
CA CYS A 260 12.36 35.22 28.95
C CYS A 260 11.30 34.42 28.19
N SER A 261 10.11 34.27 28.77
CA SER A 261 8.95 33.58 28.16
C SER A 261 8.09 34.48 27.27
N THR A 262 8.62 35.62 26.80
CA THR A 262 7.85 36.50 25.92
C THR A 262 7.66 35.82 24.57
N TRP A 263 6.40 35.61 24.20
CA TRP A 263 6.01 35.10 22.89
C TRP A 263 5.40 36.22 22.05
N SER A 264 5.37 36.03 20.74
CA SER A 264 4.80 37.01 19.81
C SER A 264 3.84 36.36 18.84
N ALA A 265 2.77 37.08 18.49
CA ALA A 265 1.79 36.61 17.51
C ALA A 265 2.36 36.54 16.08
N SER A 266 3.49 37.22 15.81
CA SER A 266 4.16 37.17 14.51
C SER A 266 5.67 37.06 14.67
N ARG A 267 6.33 36.37 13.73
CA ARG A 267 7.79 36.27 13.68
C ARG A 267 8.47 37.63 13.45
N ALA A 268 7.77 38.57 12.81
CA ALA A 268 8.28 39.90 12.47
C ALA A 268 8.33 40.86 13.67
N SER A 269 7.54 40.60 14.73
CA SER A 269 7.50 41.45 15.93
C SER A 269 8.64 41.17 16.92
N LEU A 270 9.36 40.06 16.77
CA LEU A 270 10.61 39.81 17.47
C LEU A 270 11.81 40.34 16.67
N ARG A 271 12.75 40.98 17.36
CA ARG A 271 13.95 41.57 16.75
C ARG A 271 14.99 40.50 16.50
N LEU A 272 15.55 40.47 15.29
CA LEU A 272 16.68 39.62 14.95
C LEU A 272 17.96 40.04 15.69
N CYS A 273 18.82 39.07 16.01
CA CYS A 273 20.17 39.35 16.46
C CYS A 273 20.92 40.26 15.46
N SER A 274 21.42 41.39 15.95
CA SER A 274 22.23 42.34 15.19
C SER A 274 23.70 41.89 14.99
N GLY A 275 24.03 40.64 15.32
CA GLY A 275 25.35 40.04 15.09
C GLY A 275 25.55 39.54 13.66
N LYS A 276 26.71 38.92 13.41
CA LYS A 276 27.13 38.35 12.11
C LYS A 276 26.61 36.92 11.84
N CYS A 277 25.66 36.41 12.62
CA CYS A 277 25.12 35.06 12.44
C CYS A 277 24.39 34.92 11.07
N PRO A 278 24.37 33.71 10.46
CA PRO A 278 23.55 33.40 9.28
C PRO A 278 22.07 33.74 9.50
N GLN A 279 21.37 34.23 8.47
CA GLN A 279 20.03 34.83 8.60
C GLN A 279 18.95 33.84 9.04
N ASP A 280 19.10 32.59 8.63
CA ASP A 280 18.32 31.39 8.98
C ASP A 280 18.54 30.93 10.43
N LEU A 281 19.73 31.16 11.00
CA LEU A 281 20.10 30.76 12.36
C LEU A 281 20.12 31.94 13.36
N LYS A 282 19.63 33.12 12.97
CA LYS A 282 19.65 34.30 13.85
C LYS A 282 18.60 34.17 14.95
N PRO A 283 19.00 34.12 16.25
CA PRO A 283 18.05 34.13 17.35
C PRO A 283 17.25 35.44 17.38
N ARG A 284 16.04 35.38 17.95
CA ARG A 284 15.06 36.47 17.97
C ARG A 284 14.74 36.89 19.39
N TYR A 285 14.61 38.19 19.62
CA TYR A 285 14.44 38.77 20.96
C TYR A 285 13.28 39.74 21.02
N CYS A 286 12.53 39.76 22.11
CA CYS A 286 11.42 40.71 22.30
C CYS A 286 11.92 42.16 22.50
N SER A 287 13.16 42.33 22.97
CA SER A 287 13.74 43.64 23.27
C SER A 287 15.27 43.65 23.11
N LYS A 288 15.85 44.85 23.00
CA LYS A 288 17.30 45.05 22.97
C LYS A 288 17.97 44.59 24.28
N GLN A 289 17.28 44.69 25.42
CA GLN A 289 17.78 44.22 26.71
C GLN A 289 17.96 42.69 26.74
N CYS A 290 16.98 41.94 26.22
CA CYS A 290 17.08 40.48 26.10
C CYS A 290 18.21 40.04 25.17
N GLN A 291 18.41 40.78 24.07
CA GLN A 291 19.53 40.55 23.16
C GLN A 291 20.91 40.77 23.83
N VAL A 292 21.04 41.77 24.71
CA VAL A 292 22.29 42.07 25.42
C VAL A 292 22.58 41.04 26.52
N LYS A 293 21.55 40.55 27.22
CA LYS A 293 21.70 39.52 28.27
C LYS A 293 22.31 38.21 27.77
N VAL A 294 22.17 37.89 26.48
CA VAL A 294 22.72 36.67 25.86
C VAL A 294 24.16 36.87 25.35
N ARG A 295 24.75 38.07 25.48
CA ARG A 295 26.19 38.28 25.28
C ARG A 295 26.89 38.15 26.64
N PRO A 296 27.81 37.20 26.91
CA PRO A 296 28.59 36.35 25.99
C PRO A 296 28.60 34.84 26.34
N HIS A 297 29.12 34.00 25.43
CA HIS A 297 29.67 32.62 25.55
C HIS A 297 29.19 31.67 24.45
N LEU A 298 29.32 32.05 23.17
CA LEU A 298 29.40 31.08 22.07
C LEU A 298 30.61 31.46 21.21
N VAL A 299 31.79 31.18 21.75
CA VAL A 299 32.93 30.76 20.92
C VAL A 299 32.67 29.28 20.65
N VAL A 300 31.96 28.96 19.57
CA VAL A 300 31.89 27.58 19.10
C VAL A 300 33.17 27.32 18.34
N SER A 301 34.09 26.61 18.99
CA SER A 301 35.13 25.85 18.32
C SER A 301 34.47 24.94 17.30
N VAL A 302 34.75 25.19 16.02
CA VAL A 302 34.54 24.21 14.96
C VAL A 302 35.57 23.10 15.18
N ALA A 303 35.13 21.94 15.64
CA ALA A 303 35.91 20.71 15.59
C ALA A 303 35.64 20.03 14.25
N LEU A 304 36.72 19.82 13.49
CA LEU A 304 36.83 18.86 12.39
C LEU A 304 36.72 17.43 12.92
#